data_AF-R5MAI3-F1
#
_entry.id   AF-R5MAI3-F1
#
_cell.length_a   1.000
_cell.length_b   1.000
_cell.length_c   1.000
_cell.angle_alpha   90.00
_cell.angle_beta   90.00
_cell.angle_gamma   90.00
#
_symmetry.space_group_name_H-M   'P 1'
#
loop_
_entity.id
_entity.type
_entity.pdbx_description
1 polymer ?
#
loop_
_entity_poly.entity_id
_entity_poly.type
_entity_poly.pdbx_seq_one_letter_code
_entity_poly.pdbx_strand_id
1 'polypeptide(L)'
;MNEEKMELEILKLIFDYSKTGHFPDHYFLDKVVEIVVKKRDLNDYVKKTVFIDKLGGAESDKTCASYNYLRKQISVYYWPIQIMCQENSYYDSLFNPIERILYHNINITQCILHELEHAMQHKLADDYKNTSMEAKLIRTASLLNRALKNPKFNELLLSGKISTKELEIYLKDYENLYKEYYEINPMERMAQINSYRTIINCLESIKKQIPMLFTFNHAALEVEKIRGYESSWQEGLCPTHVYLKNTRKEDVWKSFDFYDENKTVLIKKVSNEYDLNKRLLLGLPVSPDECGGHKIF
;
A
#
# COMPACT_ATOMS: atom_id res chain seq x y z
N MET A 1 30.27 -8.07 12.12
CA MET A 1 29.82 -8.04 10.72
C MET A 1 28.71 -7.00 10.69
N ASN A 2 28.94 -5.81 10.13
CA ASN A 2 27.88 -4.79 10.07
C ASN A 2 26.80 -5.30 9.14
N GLU A 3 25.62 -5.54 9.67
CA GLU A 3 24.46 -5.93 8.86
C GLU A 3 24.10 -4.74 7.96
N GLU A 4 24.25 -4.91 6.64
CA GLU A 4 23.94 -3.86 5.68
C GLU A 4 22.45 -3.50 5.79
N LYS A 5 22.14 -2.20 5.78
CA LYS A 5 20.76 -1.72 5.92
C LYS A 5 19.96 -2.18 4.69
N MET A 6 18.73 -2.69 4.88
CA MET A 6 17.86 -3.20 3.80
C MET A 6 17.78 -2.24 2.60
N GLU A 7 17.61 -0.95 2.88
CA GLU A 7 17.52 0.10 1.87
C GLU A 7 18.79 0.29 1.05
N LEU A 8 19.97 0.04 1.62
CA LEU A 8 21.24 0.10 0.88
C LEU A 8 21.38 -1.10 -0.06
N GLU A 9 20.98 -2.30 0.36
CA GLU A 9 20.98 -3.49 -0.50
C GLU A 9 20.04 -3.32 -1.70
N ILE A 10 18.83 -2.77 -1.46
CA ILE A 10 17.85 -2.45 -2.52
C ILE A 10 18.39 -1.35 -3.44
N LEU A 11 18.94 -0.27 -2.89
CA LEU A 11 19.51 0.82 -3.67
C LEU A 11 20.61 0.31 -4.60
N LYS A 12 21.53 -0.50 -4.08
CA LYS A 12 22.63 -1.07 -4.85
C LYS A 12 22.11 -1.86 -6.04
N LEU A 13 21.11 -2.72 -5.82
CA LEU A 13 20.49 -3.50 -6.88
C LEU A 13 19.84 -2.62 -7.96
N ILE A 14 19.04 -1.61 -7.55
CA ILE A 14 18.46 -0.62 -8.47
C ILE A 14 19.56 0.06 -9.30
N PHE A 15 20.58 0.58 -8.63
CA PHE A 15 21.62 1.37 -9.25
C PHE A 15 22.47 0.56 -10.24
N ASP A 16 22.85 -0.67 -9.88
CA ASP A 16 23.65 -1.55 -10.73
C ASP A 16 22.90 -1.91 -12.04
N TYR A 17 21.59 -2.17 -11.94
CA TYR A 17 20.74 -2.38 -13.12
C TYR A 17 20.60 -1.11 -13.95
N SER A 18 20.34 0.04 -13.32
CA SER A 18 20.14 1.29 -14.06
C SER A 18 21.41 1.76 -14.77
N LYS A 19 22.59 1.59 -14.16
CA LYS A 19 23.87 1.96 -14.77
C LYS A 19 24.17 1.19 -16.06
N THR A 20 23.67 -0.04 -16.16
CA THR A 20 23.85 -0.88 -17.35
C THR A 20 22.68 -0.75 -18.35
N GLY A 21 21.70 0.11 -18.08
CA GLY A 21 20.54 0.34 -18.93
C GLY A 21 19.48 -0.76 -18.87
N HIS A 22 19.55 -1.66 -17.88
CA HIS A 22 18.60 -2.76 -17.74
C HIS A 22 17.38 -2.35 -16.90
N PHE A 23 16.22 -2.80 -17.37
CA PHE A 23 14.98 -2.81 -16.59
C PHE A 23 14.90 -4.06 -15.70
N PRO A 24 14.12 -4.03 -14.61
CA PRO A 24 13.89 -5.18 -13.74
C PRO A 24 13.41 -6.42 -14.49
N ASP A 25 14.16 -7.51 -14.33
CA ASP A 25 13.83 -8.85 -14.79
C ASP A 25 13.40 -9.73 -13.60
N HIS A 26 13.15 -11.02 -13.84
CA HIS A 26 12.80 -11.97 -12.78
C HIS A 26 13.83 -11.97 -11.64
N TYR A 27 15.12 -11.97 -11.99
CA TYR A 27 16.21 -12.03 -11.02
C TYR A 27 16.22 -10.78 -10.13
N PHE A 28 16.11 -9.60 -10.72
CA PHE A 28 16.03 -8.34 -9.98
C PHE A 28 14.89 -8.38 -8.96
N LEU A 29 13.68 -8.74 -9.42
CA LEU A 29 12.48 -8.68 -8.59
C LEU A 29 12.51 -9.73 -7.48
N ASP A 30 12.98 -10.94 -7.77
CA ASP A 30 13.20 -11.97 -6.76
C ASP A 30 14.23 -11.52 -5.71
N LYS A 31 15.29 -10.82 -6.11
CA LYS A 31 16.28 -10.29 -5.17
C LYS A 31 15.71 -9.19 -4.28
N VAL A 32 14.88 -8.29 -4.80
CA VAL A 32 14.15 -7.32 -3.97
C VAL A 32 13.29 -8.05 -2.93
N VAL A 33 12.52 -9.06 -3.35
CA VAL A 33 11.69 -9.87 -2.45
C VAL A 33 12.54 -10.56 -1.38
N GLU A 34 13.64 -11.21 -1.78
CA GLU A 34 14.55 -11.92 -0.86
C GLU A 34 15.12 -10.99 0.21
N ILE A 35 15.62 -9.81 -0.19
CA ILE A 35 16.19 -8.81 0.71
C ILE A 35 15.14 -8.41 1.76
N VAL A 36 13.94 -8.04 1.33
CA VAL A 36 12.88 -7.57 2.23
C VAL A 36 12.38 -8.69 3.13
N VAL A 37 12.12 -9.88 2.57
CA VAL A 37 11.64 -11.04 3.33
C VAL A 37 12.61 -11.42 4.44
N LYS A 38 13.91 -11.40 4.15
CA LYS A 38 14.96 -11.67 5.13
C LYS A 38 15.03 -10.57 6.20
N LYS A 39 15.13 -9.30 5.80
CA LYS A 39 15.36 -8.16 6.71
C LYS A 39 14.15 -7.84 7.59
N ARG A 40 12.94 -8.16 7.12
CA ARG A 40 11.68 -7.94 7.84
C ARG A 40 11.10 -9.20 8.48
N ASP A 41 11.81 -10.32 8.40
CA ASP A 41 11.38 -11.61 8.94
C ASP A 41 9.97 -12.01 8.44
N LEU A 42 9.80 -12.05 7.11
CA LEU A 42 8.53 -12.38 6.46
C LEU A 42 8.52 -13.79 5.86
N ASN A 43 9.44 -14.66 6.26
CA ASN A 43 9.57 -16.02 5.72
C ASN A 43 8.26 -16.83 5.86
N ASP A 44 7.47 -16.55 6.89
CA ASP A 44 6.18 -17.20 7.12
C ASP A 44 5.00 -16.53 6.43
N TYR A 45 5.22 -15.42 5.74
CA TYR A 45 4.19 -14.65 5.04
C TYR A 45 4.47 -14.56 3.54
N VAL A 46 5.70 -14.78 3.08
CA VAL A 46 6.07 -14.87 1.67
C VAL A 46 6.85 -16.16 1.45
N LYS A 47 6.27 -17.09 0.68
CA LYS A 47 6.83 -18.41 0.36
C LYS A 47 7.31 -18.51 -1.08
N LYS A 48 6.79 -17.69 -2.01
CA LYS A 48 7.25 -17.65 -3.41
C LYS A 48 6.83 -16.39 -4.15
N THR A 49 7.58 -16.07 -5.19
CA THR A 49 7.21 -15.13 -6.24
C THR A 49 6.76 -15.91 -7.48
N VAL A 50 5.75 -15.40 -8.19
CA VAL A 50 5.30 -15.97 -9.46
C VAL A 50 5.24 -14.87 -10.51
N PHE A 51 5.82 -15.13 -11.67
CA PHE A 51 5.90 -14.20 -12.78
C PHE A 51 4.92 -14.59 -13.88
N ILE A 52 4.17 -13.60 -14.36
CA ILE A 52 3.06 -13.80 -15.30
C ILE A 52 3.29 -12.88 -16.51
N ASP A 53 3.63 -13.49 -17.64
CA ASP A 53 3.97 -12.76 -18.87
C ASP A 53 2.73 -12.22 -19.62
N LYS A 54 1.62 -12.95 -19.57
CA LYS A 54 0.36 -12.59 -20.24
C LYS A 54 -0.83 -12.91 -19.36
N LEU A 55 -1.69 -11.91 -19.15
CA LEU A 55 -3.00 -12.13 -18.53
C LEU A 55 -3.89 -12.90 -19.53
N GLY A 56 -4.34 -14.08 -19.13
CA GLY A 56 -5.34 -14.85 -19.86
C GLY A 56 -6.73 -14.25 -19.63
N GLY A 57 -7.02 -13.09 -20.22
CA GLY A 57 -8.36 -12.48 -20.25
C GLY A 57 -8.46 -11.10 -19.60
N ALA A 58 -9.21 -10.22 -20.31
CA ALA A 58 -9.55 -8.82 -20.03
C ALA A 58 -8.37 -7.86 -19.85
N GLU A 59 -8.10 -7.07 -20.90
CA GLU A 59 -7.11 -5.98 -21.03
C GLU A 59 -7.32 -4.79 -20.06
N SER A 60 -7.97 -4.99 -18.91
CA SER A 60 -8.39 -3.91 -17.99
C SER A 60 -7.69 -3.92 -16.63
N ASP A 61 -6.89 -4.93 -16.31
CA ASP A 61 -6.25 -5.00 -14.99
C ASP A 61 -4.88 -4.30 -15.02
N LYS A 62 -4.81 -3.07 -14.47
CA LYS A 62 -3.59 -2.26 -14.35
C LYS A 62 -2.68 -2.72 -13.19
N THR A 63 -3.05 -3.78 -12.49
CA THR A 63 -2.32 -4.31 -11.33
C THR A 63 -0.95 -4.85 -11.74
N CYS A 64 0.12 -4.17 -11.33
CA CYS A 64 1.50 -4.55 -11.65
C CYS A 64 2.02 -5.72 -10.79
N ALA A 65 1.55 -5.81 -9.56
CA ALA A 65 1.85 -6.91 -8.65
C ALA A 65 0.67 -7.15 -7.70
N SER A 66 0.59 -8.33 -7.09
CA SER A 66 -0.42 -8.64 -6.07
C SER A 66 0.11 -9.61 -5.02
N TYR A 67 -0.23 -9.38 -3.76
CA TYR A 67 0.02 -10.29 -2.65
C TYR A 67 -1.20 -11.15 -2.35
N ASN A 68 -1.00 -12.48 -2.35
CA ASN A 68 -2.01 -13.43 -1.94
C ASN A 68 -1.67 -14.00 -0.57
N TYR A 69 -2.33 -13.50 0.48
CA TYR A 69 -2.14 -13.95 1.85
C TYR A 69 -2.32 -15.46 2.06
N LEU A 70 -3.29 -16.11 1.42
CA LEU A 70 -3.51 -17.56 1.62
C LEU A 70 -2.37 -18.39 1.05
N ARG A 71 -1.93 -18.03 -0.16
CA ARG A 71 -0.84 -18.72 -0.86
C ARG A 71 0.52 -18.22 -0.41
N LYS A 72 0.57 -17.14 0.39
CA LYS A 72 1.80 -16.46 0.81
C LYS A 72 2.68 -16.16 -0.39
N GLN A 73 2.06 -15.59 -1.43
CA GLN A 73 2.65 -15.48 -2.77
C GLN A 73 2.59 -14.04 -3.26
N ILE A 74 3.68 -13.54 -3.83
CA ILE A 74 3.69 -12.33 -4.65
C ILE A 74 3.54 -12.75 -6.11
N SER A 75 2.58 -12.17 -6.82
CA SER A 75 2.43 -12.34 -8.27
C SER A 75 2.87 -11.05 -8.95
N VAL A 76 3.66 -11.15 -10.00
CA VAL A 76 4.15 -10.00 -10.79
C VAL A 76 3.65 -10.13 -12.21
N TYR A 77 3.07 -9.06 -12.74
CA TYR A 77 2.44 -9.03 -14.06
C TYR A 77 3.25 -8.13 -15.01
N TYR A 78 3.90 -8.73 -16.00
CA TYR A 78 4.81 -7.99 -16.89
C TYR A 78 4.09 -7.05 -17.84
N TRP A 79 2.94 -7.46 -18.38
CA TRP A 79 2.19 -6.62 -19.30
C TRP A 79 1.67 -5.32 -18.65
N PRO A 80 1.06 -5.34 -17.45
CA PRO A 80 0.73 -4.11 -16.72
C PRO A 80 1.96 -3.25 -16.39
N ILE A 81 3.11 -3.85 -16.04
CA ILE A 81 4.36 -3.11 -15.81
C ILE A 81 4.78 -2.36 -17.08
N GLN A 82 4.70 -2.99 -18.25
CA GLN A 82 5.01 -2.34 -19.52
C GLN A 82 4.10 -1.15 -19.81
N ILE A 83 2.79 -1.28 -19.55
CA ILE A 83 1.83 -0.18 -19.68
C ILE A 83 2.16 0.94 -18.72
N MET A 84 2.40 0.63 -17.45
CA MET A 84 2.79 1.64 -16.45
C MET A 84 4.05 2.39 -16.89
N CYS A 85 5.07 1.70 -17.40
CA CYS A 85 6.28 2.34 -17.92
C CYS A 85 5.99 3.27 -19.11
N GLN A 86 5.09 2.88 -20.02
CA GLN A 86 4.66 3.71 -21.14
C GLN A 86 3.84 4.93 -20.70
N GLU A 87 2.89 4.76 -19.77
CA GLU A 87 2.08 5.87 -19.23
C GLU A 87 2.97 6.87 -18.48
N ASN A 88 3.98 6.37 -17.75
CA ASN A 88 4.92 7.19 -16.99
C ASN A 88 6.03 7.84 -17.85
N SER A 89 6.20 7.47 -19.12
CA SER A 89 7.25 8.04 -19.97
C SER A 89 7.06 9.54 -20.23
N TYR A 90 5.86 10.08 -19.96
CA TYR A 90 5.61 11.51 -19.94
C TYR A 90 6.61 12.27 -19.03
N TYR A 91 7.00 11.67 -17.91
CA TYR A 91 7.91 12.27 -16.94
C TYR A 91 9.39 12.15 -17.32
N ASP A 92 9.75 11.35 -18.34
CA ASP A 92 11.15 11.14 -18.75
C ASP A 92 11.87 12.45 -19.09
N SER A 93 11.12 13.41 -19.61
CA SER A 93 11.63 14.75 -19.95
C SER A 93 12.17 15.53 -18.75
N LEU A 94 11.73 15.21 -17.53
CA LEU A 94 12.19 15.83 -16.28
C LEU A 94 13.56 15.33 -15.83
N PHE A 95 14.01 14.20 -16.37
CA PHE A 95 15.16 13.45 -15.86
C PHE A 95 16.30 13.42 -16.88
N ASN A 96 17.54 13.43 -16.37
CA ASN A 96 18.71 13.11 -17.20
C ASN A 96 18.70 11.61 -17.59
N PRO A 97 19.49 11.17 -18.59
CA PRO A 97 19.43 9.80 -19.08
C PRO A 97 19.59 8.70 -18.02
N ILE A 98 20.44 8.92 -17.01
CA ILE A 98 20.64 7.96 -15.90
C ILE A 98 19.42 7.98 -14.96
N GLU A 99 18.93 9.17 -14.61
CA GLU A 99 17.73 9.33 -13.78
C GLU A 99 16.47 8.72 -14.43
N ARG A 100 16.35 8.73 -15.77
CA ARG A 100 15.23 8.08 -16.48
C ARG A 100 15.16 6.58 -16.24
N ILE A 101 16.30 5.89 -16.37
CA ILE A 101 16.34 4.44 -16.12
C ILE A 101 16.13 4.16 -14.63
N LEU A 102 16.73 4.96 -13.75
CA LEU A 102 16.48 4.85 -12.30
C LEU A 102 14.99 5.04 -11.98
N TYR A 103 14.33 6.02 -12.59
CA TYR A 103 12.91 6.32 -12.38
C TYR A 103 12.02 5.11 -12.65
N HIS A 104 12.17 4.45 -13.80
CA HIS A 104 11.39 3.26 -14.09
C HIS A 104 11.71 2.10 -13.16
N ASN A 105 13.00 1.85 -12.87
CA ASN A 105 13.40 0.76 -11.97
C ASN A 105 12.87 0.98 -10.55
N ILE A 106 12.82 2.24 -10.08
CA ILE A 106 12.23 2.63 -8.81
C ILE A 106 10.72 2.38 -8.79
N ASN A 107 9.99 2.81 -9.83
CA ASN A 107 8.53 2.60 -9.88
C ASN A 107 8.17 1.12 -9.84
N ILE A 108 8.86 0.29 -10.61
CA ILE A 108 8.64 -1.17 -10.60
C ILE A 108 8.98 -1.74 -9.21
N THR A 109 10.09 -1.30 -8.60
CA THR A 109 10.46 -1.72 -7.24
C THR A 109 9.40 -1.29 -6.21
N GLN A 110 8.83 -0.10 -6.35
CA GLN A 110 7.78 0.41 -5.45
C GLN A 110 6.53 -0.47 -5.49
N CYS A 111 6.12 -0.98 -6.65
CA CYS A 111 5.02 -1.95 -6.76
C CYS A 111 5.30 -3.23 -5.94
N ILE A 112 6.53 -3.76 -6.02
CA ILE A 112 6.90 -4.94 -5.23
C ILE A 112 6.93 -4.64 -3.72
N LEU A 113 7.44 -3.47 -3.34
CA LEU A 113 7.47 -3.04 -1.94
C LEU A 113 6.07 -2.82 -1.37
N HIS A 114 5.11 -2.36 -2.17
CA HIS A 114 3.70 -2.25 -1.79
C HIS A 114 3.14 -3.62 -1.39
N GLU A 115 3.32 -4.64 -2.24
CA GLU A 115 2.85 -6.00 -1.95
C GLU A 115 3.54 -6.64 -0.74
N LEU A 116 4.83 -6.35 -0.54
CA LEU A 116 5.57 -6.79 0.65
C LEU A 116 5.08 -6.11 1.92
N GLU A 117 4.58 -4.88 1.84
CA GLU A 117 3.95 -4.21 2.96
C GLU A 117 2.63 -4.91 3.35
N HIS A 118 1.84 -5.41 2.39
CA HIS A 118 0.70 -6.26 2.72
C HIS A 118 1.11 -7.55 3.45
N ALA A 119 2.21 -8.18 3.04
CA ALA A 119 2.73 -9.34 3.79
C ALA A 119 3.08 -8.98 5.24
N MET A 120 3.70 -7.82 5.47
CA MET A 120 3.97 -7.28 6.80
C MET A 120 2.69 -6.98 7.60
N GLN A 121 1.71 -6.34 6.97
CA GLN A 121 0.42 -6.04 7.58
C GLN A 121 -0.30 -7.33 8.02
N HIS A 122 -0.22 -8.40 7.22
CA HIS A 122 -0.76 -9.69 7.62
C HIS A 122 -0.04 -10.32 8.81
N LYS A 123 1.30 -10.17 8.90
CA LYS A 123 2.07 -10.54 10.10
C LYS A 123 1.58 -9.80 11.33
N LEU A 124 1.33 -8.49 11.21
CA LEU A 124 0.79 -7.68 12.30
C LEU A 124 -0.63 -8.09 12.68
N ALA A 125 -1.46 -8.39 11.69
CA ALA A 125 -2.86 -8.73 11.88
C ALA A 125 -3.06 -10.07 12.61
N ASP A 126 -2.16 -11.03 12.38
CA ASP A 126 -2.21 -12.35 13.00
C ASP A 126 -1.68 -12.35 14.45
N ASP A 127 -0.98 -11.29 14.88
CA ASP A 127 -0.69 -11.04 16.29
C ASP A 127 -1.91 -10.41 16.99
N TYR A 128 -2.82 -11.27 17.47
CA TYR A 128 -4.02 -10.85 18.19
C TYR A 128 -3.74 -10.18 19.54
N LYS A 129 -2.52 -10.30 20.09
CA LYS A 129 -2.14 -9.60 21.34
C LYS A 129 -1.77 -8.15 21.09
N ASN A 130 -1.43 -7.79 19.85
CA ASN A 130 -1.14 -6.41 19.48
C ASN A 130 -2.44 -5.59 19.40
N THR A 131 -2.64 -4.71 20.38
CA THR A 131 -3.83 -3.85 20.50
C THR A 131 -3.65 -2.46 19.90
N SER A 132 -2.55 -2.21 19.19
CA SER A 132 -2.31 -0.90 18.57
C SER A 132 -3.43 -0.51 17.59
N MET A 133 -3.65 0.80 17.44
CA MET A 133 -4.54 1.40 16.45
C MET A 133 -4.31 0.80 15.05
N GLU A 134 -3.04 0.72 14.65
CA GLU A 134 -2.60 0.18 13.37
C GLU A 134 -3.02 -1.28 13.21
N ALA A 135 -2.73 -2.15 14.19
CA ALA A 135 -3.14 -3.55 14.13
C ALA A 135 -4.66 -3.70 14.10
N LYS A 136 -5.40 -2.86 14.84
CA LYS A 136 -6.87 -2.86 14.85
C LYS A 136 -7.45 -2.42 13.50
N LEU A 137 -6.89 -1.39 12.88
CA LEU A 137 -7.28 -0.92 11.55
C LEU A 137 -6.98 -1.97 10.48
N ILE A 138 -5.76 -2.52 10.47
CA ILE A 138 -5.37 -3.57 9.53
C ILE A 138 -6.26 -4.80 9.70
N ARG A 139 -6.50 -5.27 10.92
CA ARG A 139 -7.43 -6.41 11.13
C ARG A 139 -8.80 -6.09 10.55
N THR A 140 -9.35 -4.91 10.84
CA THR A 140 -10.67 -4.48 10.36
C THR A 140 -10.75 -4.39 8.84
N ALA A 141 -9.79 -3.72 8.21
CA ALA A 141 -9.71 -3.59 6.76
C ALA A 141 -9.43 -4.93 6.07
N SER A 142 -8.64 -5.80 6.70
CA SER A 142 -8.37 -7.15 6.19
C SER A 142 -9.56 -8.07 6.32
N LEU A 143 -10.54 -7.80 7.20
CA LEU A 143 -11.73 -8.65 7.35
C LEU A 143 -12.43 -8.80 6.03
N LEU A 144 -12.47 -7.72 5.25
CA LEU A 144 -13.02 -7.74 3.93
C LEU A 144 -12.24 -8.76 3.07
N ASN A 145 -10.92 -8.61 2.93
CA ASN A 145 -10.06 -9.51 2.13
C ASN A 145 -10.06 -10.97 2.63
N ARG A 146 -10.26 -11.17 3.94
CA ARG A 146 -10.36 -12.49 4.59
C ARG A 146 -11.76 -13.10 4.42
N ALA A 147 -12.82 -12.30 4.35
CA ALA A 147 -14.21 -12.75 4.23
C ALA A 147 -14.47 -13.49 2.92
N LEU A 148 -13.91 -13.00 1.80
CA LEU A 148 -13.93 -13.66 0.49
C LEU A 148 -13.41 -15.12 0.52
N LYS A 149 -12.64 -15.45 1.55
CA LYS A 149 -11.92 -16.71 1.71
C LYS A 149 -12.25 -17.42 3.02
N ASN A 150 -13.32 -16.98 3.71
CA ASN A 150 -13.71 -17.49 5.02
C ASN A 150 -14.34 -18.88 4.89
N PRO A 151 -13.80 -19.91 5.58
CA PRO A 151 -14.36 -21.26 5.59
C PRO A 151 -15.85 -21.31 5.98
N LYS A 152 -16.32 -20.36 6.80
CA LYS A 152 -17.73 -20.27 7.19
C LYS A 152 -18.67 -20.00 6.02
N PHE A 153 -18.24 -19.32 4.95
CA PHE A 153 -19.07 -19.20 3.74
C PHE A 153 -19.20 -20.54 3.04
N ASN A 154 -18.12 -21.31 2.96
CA ASN A 154 -18.18 -22.68 2.44
C ASN A 154 -19.07 -23.56 3.32
N GLU A 155 -19.00 -23.44 4.65
CA GLU A 155 -19.90 -24.16 5.57
C GLU A 155 -21.37 -23.73 5.40
N LEU A 156 -21.65 -22.43 5.26
CA LEU A 156 -23.00 -21.93 5.02
C LEU A 156 -23.55 -22.43 3.69
N LEU A 157 -22.73 -22.43 2.64
CA LEU A 157 -23.07 -22.96 1.31
C LEU A 157 -23.36 -24.46 1.38
N LEU A 158 -22.48 -25.23 2.03
CA LEU A 158 -22.64 -26.67 2.23
C LEU A 158 -23.86 -27.01 3.11
N SER A 159 -24.21 -26.14 4.06
CA SER A 159 -25.40 -26.31 4.91
C SER A 159 -26.71 -25.92 4.23
N GLY A 160 -26.66 -25.38 3.00
CA GLY A 160 -27.83 -24.90 2.26
C GLY A 160 -28.46 -23.62 2.83
N LYS A 161 -27.82 -22.98 3.82
CA LYS A 161 -28.29 -21.71 4.42
C LYS A 161 -28.10 -20.51 3.51
N ILE A 162 -27.27 -20.65 2.50
CA ILE A 162 -27.07 -19.67 1.42
C ILE A 162 -26.93 -20.44 0.11
N SER A 163 -27.56 -19.94 -0.94
CA SER A 163 -27.40 -20.45 -2.29
C SER A 163 -26.12 -19.92 -2.95
N THR A 164 -25.65 -20.60 -4.01
CA THR A 164 -24.53 -20.13 -4.83
C THR A 164 -24.79 -18.72 -5.38
N LYS A 165 -26.03 -18.42 -5.80
CA LYS A 165 -26.41 -17.12 -6.33
C LYS A 165 -26.36 -16.01 -5.28
N GLU A 166 -26.80 -16.29 -4.05
CA GLU A 166 -26.69 -15.33 -2.95
C GLU A 166 -25.23 -15.08 -2.56
N LEU A 167 -24.38 -16.13 -2.61
CA LEU A 167 -22.95 -15.97 -2.41
C LEU A 167 -22.34 -15.11 -3.52
N GLU A 168 -22.65 -15.35 -4.80
CA GLU A 168 -22.17 -14.54 -5.92
C GLU A 168 -22.56 -13.06 -5.79
N ILE A 169 -23.81 -12.78 -5.42
CA ILE A 169 -24.27 -11.40 -5.16
C ILE A 169 -23.47 -10.77 -4.02
N TYR A 170 -23.31 -11.50 -2.91
CA TYR A 170 -22.53 -11.03 -1.77
C TYR A 170 -21.07 -10.72 -2.14
N LEU A 171 -20.42 -11.62 -2.90
CA LEU A 171 -19.04 -11.43 -3.36
C LEU A 171 -18.92 -10.25 -4.32
N LYS A 172 -19.91 -10.05 -5.20
CA LYS A 172 -19.92 -8.92 -6.14
C LYS A 172 -20.16 -7.58 -5.44
N ASP A 173 -21.12 -7.50 -4.53
CA ASP A 173 -21.35 -6.31 -3.70
C ASP A 173 -20.09 -5.97 -2.91
N TYR A 174 -19.41 -6.99 -2.41
CA TYR A 174 -18.15 -6.87 -1.73
C TYR A 174 -17.03 -6.32 -2.64
N GLU A 175 -16.85 -6.89 -3.85
CA GLU A 175 -15.86 -6.41 -4.81
C GLU A 175 -16.10 -4.95 -5.20
N ASN A 176 -17.38 -4.56 -5.34
CA ASN A 176 -17.77 -3.19 -5.60
C ASN A 176 -17.37 -2.27 -4.44
N LEU A 177 -17.66 -2.65 -3.19
CA LEU A 177 -17.25 -1.87 -2.01
C LEU A 177 -15.73 -1.75 -1.90
N TYR A 178 -14.99 -2.82 -2.16
CA TYR A 178 -13.52 -2.78 -2.14
C TYR A 178 -12.98 -1.82 -3.21
N LYS A 179 -13.50 -1.88 -4.44
CA LYS A 179 -13.11 -0.98 -5.54
C LYS A 179 -13.49 0.47 -5.26
N GLU A 180 -14.69 0.71 -4.74
CA GLU A 180 -15.20 2.05 -4.44
C GLU A 180 -14.36 2.76 -3.37
N TYR A 181 -13.91 2.02 -2.35
CA TYR A 181 -13.18 2.59 -1.21
C TYR A 181 -11.70 2.19 -1.18
N TYR A 182 -11.15 1.71 -2.30
CA TYR A 182 -9.77 1.22 -2.39
C TYR A 182 -8.76 2.27 -1.93
N GLU A 183 -8.85 3.50 -2.44
CA GLU A 183 -7.88 4.57 -2.17
C GLU A 183 -7.88 5.06 -0.71
N ILE A 184 -9.00 4.89 -0.01
CA ILE A 184 -9.15 5.29 1.40
C ILE A 184 -9.08 4.10 2.37
N ASN A 185 -8.87 2.89 1.84
CA ASN A 185 -8.68 1.70 2.65
C ASN A 185 -7.40 1.86 3.49
N PRO A 186 -7.48 1.73 4.83
CA PRO A 186 -6.30 1.90 5.70
C PRO A 186 -5.11 1.00 5.32
N MET A 187 -5.35 -0.24 4.87
CA MET A 187 -4.27 -1.15 4.47
C MET A 187 -3.56 -0.69 3.20
N GLU A 188 -4.33 -0.36 2.15
CA GLU A 188 -3.80 0.13 0.87
C GLU A 188 -3.05 1.45 1.06
N ARG A 189 -3.62 2.36 1.85
CA ARG A 189 -2.96 3.62 2.24
C ARG A 189 -1.62 3.39 2.91
N MET A 190 -1.58 2.53 3.93
CA MET A 190 -0.35 2.22 4.65
C MET A 190 0.67 1.56 3.73
N ALA A 191 0.24 0.64 2.86
CA ALA A 191 1.07 -0.02 1.86
C ALA A 191 1.72 0.97 0.89
N GLN A 192 0.92 1.90 0.37
CA GLN A 192 1.36 2.93 -0.55
C GLN A 192 2.34 3.92 0.11
N ILE A 193 2.01 4.47 1.29
CA ILE A 193 2.88 5.44 1.97
C ILE A 193 4.19 4.78 2.42
N ASN A 194 4.15 3.57 2.98
CA ASN A 194 5.36 2.90 3.48
C ASN A 194 6.28 2.40 2.36
N SER A 195 5.74 1.99 1.21
CA SER A 195 6.56 1.64 0.04
C SER A 195 7.29 2.87 -0.52
N TYR A 196 6.62 4.02 -0.67
CA TYR A 196 7.29 5.28 -1.03
C TYR A 196 8.33 5.73 0.01
N ARG A 197 8.02 5.65 1.31
CA ARG A 197 8.99 5.95 2.38
C ARG A 197 10.24 5.07 2.26
N THR A 198 10.06 3.80 1.94
CA THR A 198 11.19 2.86 1.74
C THR A 198 12.04 3.31 0.54
N ILE A 199 11.43 3.66 -0.59
CA ILE A 199 12.14 4.21 -1.74
C ILE A 199 12.92 5.48 -1.37
N ILE A 200 12.30 6.46 -0.71
CA ILE A 200 12.98 7.69 -0.29
C ILE A 200 14.19 7.39 0.60
N ASN A 201 14.02 6.47 1.56
CA ASN A 201 15.11 6.04 2.43
C ASN A 201 16.25 5.36 1.65
N CYS A 202 15.96 4.62 0.57
CA CYS A 202 16.98 4.09 -0.34
C CYS A 202 17.73 5.23 -1.04
N LEU A 203 17.03 6.23 -1.56
CA LEU A 203 17.63 7.29 -2.37
C LEU A 203 18.40 8.34 -1.55
N GLU A 204 18.17 8.41 -0.24
CA GLU A 204 18.73 9.44 0.65
C GLU A 204 20.26 9.58 0.54
N SER A 205 20.99 8.46 0.42
CA SER A 205 22.46 8.48 0.32
C SER A 205 22.97 9.00 -1.03
N ILE A 206 22.12 9.04 -2.07
CA ILE A 206 22.47 9.49 -3.41
C ILE A 206 21.69 10.74 -3.86
N LYS A 207 20.95 11.40 -2.97
CA LYS A 207 20.07 12.52 -3.31
C LYS A 207 20.78 13.71 -4.00
N LYS A 208 22.08 13.89 -3.76
CA LYS A 208 22.87 14.95 -4.42
C LYS A 208 23.20 14.61 -5.87
N GLN A 209 23.28 13.33 -6.21
CA GLN A 209 23.57 12.82 -7.55
C GLN A 209 22.31 12.73 -8.42
N ILE A 210 21.14 12.58 -7.79
CA ILE A 210 19.85 12.46 -8.46
C ILE A 210 18.79 13.45 -7.92
N PRO A 211 19.09 14.76 -7.88
CA PRO A 211 18.28 15.73 -7.17
C PRO A 211 16.85 15.87 -7.72
N MET A 212 16.67 15.75 -9.04
CA MET A 212 15.35 15.84 -9.67
C MET A 212 14.51 14.62 -9.35
N LEU A 213 15.10 13.42 -9.49
CA LEU A 213 14.43 12.17 -9.18
C LEU A 213 14.07 12.04 -7.69
N PHE A 214 14.98 12.47 -6.80
CA PHE A 214 14.71 12.50 -5.37
C PHE A 214 13.55 13.44 -5.03
N THR A 215 13.57 14.66 -5.57
CA THR A 215 12.50 15.65 -5.37
C THR A 215 11.16 15.15 -5.89
N PHE A 216 11.15 14.53 -7.08
CA PHE A 216 9.95 13.94 -7.68
C PHE A 216 9.34 12.86 -6.78
N ASN A 217 10.15 11.91 -6.30
CA ASN A 217 9.65 10.85 -5.42
C ASN A 217 9.17 11.42 -4.07
N HIS A 218 9.81 12.47 -3.56
CA HIS A 218 9.37 13.10 -2.32
C HIS A 218 8.02 13.80 -2.52
N ALA A 219 7.82 14.50 -3.64
CA ALA A 219 6.53 15.10 -3.98
C ALA A 219 5.45 14.03 -4.13
N ALA A 220 5.75 12.90 -4.80
CA ALA A 220 4.82 11.77 -4.91
C ALA A 220 4.41 11.23 -3.53
N LEU A 221 5.36 11.03 -2.61
CA LEU A 221 5.06 10.62 -1.23
C LEU A 221 4.11 11.61 -0.52
N GLU A 222 4.32 12.92 -0.69
CA GLU A 222 3.43 13.93 -0.09
C GLU A 222 2.02 13.86 -0.68
N VAL A 223 1.87 13.62 -1.99
CA VAL A 223 0.55 13.40 -2.64
C VAL A 223 -0.15 12.20 -2.01
N GLU A 224 0.54 11.06 -1.87
CA GLU A 224 -0.05 9.86 -1.27
C GLU A 224 -0.47 10.05 0.19
N LYS A 225 0.29 10.83 0.96
CA LYS A 225 -0.06 11.14 2.36
C LYS A 225 -1.37 11.92 2.49
N ILE A 226 -1.73 12.75 1.51
CA ILE A 226 -2.95 13.57 1.53
C ILE A 226 -4.09 12.98 0.72
N ARG A 227 -3.84 11.97 -0.13
CA ARG A 227 -4.85 11.29 -0.94
C ARG A 227 -6.06 10.88 -0.10
N GLY A 228 -7.27 11.11 -0.61
CA GLY A 228 -8.54 10.79 0.07
C GLY A 228 -9.00 11.78 1.14
N TYR A 229 -8.15 12.73 1.57
CA TYR A 229 -8.59 13.79 2.49
C TYR A 229 -9.38 14.90 1.77
N GLU A 230 -9.03 15.22 0.52
CA GLU A 230 -9.67 16.30 -0.26
C GLU A 230 -11.18 16.12 -0.40
N SER A 231 -11.64 14.90 -0.72
CA SER A 231 -13.06 14.54 -0.77
C SER A 231 -13.69 14.46 0.62
N SER A 232 -12.94 14.05 1.63
CA SER A 232 -13.43 13.85 3.01
C SER A 232 -13.59 15.17 3.78
N TRP A 233 -12.85 16.23 3.44
CA TRP A 233 -12.86 17.50 4.17
C TRP A 233 -14.16 18.28 4.06
N GLN A 234 -14.88 18.17 2.94
CA GLN A 234 -16.17 18.85 2.76
C GLN A 234 -17.22 18.35 3.78
N GLU A 235 -17.12 17.09 4.18
CA GLU A 235 -17.95 16.48 5.23
C GLU A 235 -17.28 16.53 6.62
N GLY A 236 -16.05 17.04 6.69
CA GLY A 236 -15.26 17.07 7.90
C GLY A 236 -14.81 15.70 8.41
N LEU A 237 -14.74 14.71 7.52
CA LEU A 237 -14.32 13.35 7.82
C LEU A 237 -12.85 13.15 7.42
N CYS A 238 -12.29 12.02 7.82
CA CYS A 238 -10.95 11.57 7.42
C CYS A 238 -11.06 10.22 6.67
N PRO A 239 -10.08 9.83 5.84
CA PRO A 239 -10.14 8.62 5.01
C PRO A 239 -10.59 7.37 5.77
N THR A 240 -10.01 7.16 6.97
CA THR A 240 -10.35 5.98 7.79
C THR A 240 -11.77 6.03 8.33
N HIS A 241 -12.29 7.20 8.70
CA HIS A 241 -13.68 7.33 9.12
C HIS A 241 -14.64 7.08 7.95
N VAL A 242 -14.38 7.66 6.78
CA VAL A 242 -15.19 7.43 5.56
C VAL A 242 -15.22 5.94 5.22
N TYR A 243 -14.06 5.29 5.20
CA TYR A 243 -13.94 3.86 4.97
C TYR A 243 -14.75 3.04 5.97
N LEU A 244 -14.56 3.26 7.28
CA LEU A 244 -15.24 2.47 8.31
C LEU A 244 -16.76 2.71 8.30
N LYS A 245 -17.21 3.94 8.06
CA LYS A 245 -18.64 4.26 7.95
C LYS A 245 -19.27 3.51 6.78
N ASN A 246 -18.70 3.64 5.58
CA ASN A 246 -19.30 3.09 4.36
C ASN A 246 -19.14 1.57 4.23
N THR A 247 -18.16 0.98 4.91
CA THR A 247 -18.00 -0.50 5.00
C THR A 247 -18.77 -1.11 6.18
N ARG A 248 -19.66 -0.36 6.84
CA ARG A 248 -20.50 -0.79 7.97
C ARG A 248 -19.66 -1.27 9.18
N LYS A 249 -18.58 -0.55 9.48
CA LYS A 249 -17.64 -0.77 10.59
C LYS A 249 -17.54 0.45 11.51
N GLU A 250 -18.60 1.27 11.58
CA GLU A 250 -18.63 2.48 12.42
C GLU A 250 -18.41 2.18 13.91
N ASP A 251 -18.82 1.00 14.41
CA ASP A 251 -18.54 0.58 15.79
C ASP A 251 -17.03 0.50 16.07
N VAL A 252 -16.22 0.15 15.07
CA VAL A 252 -14.76 0.16 15.21
C VAL A 252 -14.27 1.59 15.40
N TRP A 253 -14.79 2.54 14.63
CA TRP A 253 -14.47 3.96 14.78
C TRP A 253 -14.82 4.50 16.18
N LYS A 254 -16.03 4.17 16.66
CA LYS A 254 -16.53 4.56 17.99
C LYS A 254 -15.76 3.92 19.15
N SER A 255 -15.04 2.83 18.88
CA SER A 255 -14.26 2.09 19.87
C SER A 255 -12.81 2.57 20.02
N PHE A 256 -12.42 3.68 19.39
CA PHE A 256 -11.11 4.29 19.59
C PHE A 256 -11.15 5.27 20.78
N ASP A 257 -10.10 5.27 21.61
CA ASP A 257 -10.07 6.03 22.86
C ASP A 257 -10.16 7.55 22.64
N PHE A 258 -9.71 8.03 21.47
CA PHE A 258 -9.81 9.43 21.07
C PHE A 258 -11.19 9.82 20.51
N TYR A 259 -12.11 8.86 20.28
CA TYR A 259 -13.40 9.15 19.65
C TYR A 259 -14.20 10.19 20.44
N ASP A 260 -14.84 11.08 19.71
CA ASP A 260 -15.70 12.12 20.23
C ASP A 260 -16.68 12.56 19.14
N GLU A 261 -17.94 12.79 19.51
CA GLU A 261 -18.95 13.34 18.58
C GLU A 261 -18.62 14.79 18.21
N ASN A 262 -17.94 15.53 19.11
CA ASN A 262 -17.47 16.87 18.83
C ASN A 262 -16.17 16.80 18.02
N LYS A 263 -16.24 17.16 16.73
CA LYS A 263 -15.11 17.16 15.79
C LYS A 263 -13.88 17.91 16.30
N THR A 264 -14.05 19.05 16.98
CA THR A 264 -12.93 19.84 17.51
C THR A 264 -12.23 19.10 18.65
N VAL A 265 -13.00 18.44 19.52
CA VAL A 265 -12.46 17.61 20.60
C VAL A 265 -11.77 16.36 20.04
N LEU A 266 -12.39 15.70 19.06
CA LEU A 266 -11.82 14.57 18.34
C LEU A 266 -10.45 14.91 17.74
N ILE A 267 -10.36 15.99 16.94
CA ILE A 267 -9.09 16.41 16.33
C ILE A 267 -8.03 16.67 17.40
N LYS A 268 -8.39 17.38 18.47
CA LYS A 268 -7.47 17.68 19.58
C LYS A 268 -6.97 16.41 20.29
N LYS A 269 -7.86 15.45 20.56
CA LYS A 269 -7.51 14.16 21.18
C LYS A 269 -6.52 13.39 20.31
N VAL A 270 -6.83 13.26 19.01
CA VAL A 270 -5.96 12.54 18.05
C VAL A 270 -4.60 13.24 17.91
N SER A 271 -4.57 14.58 17.82
CA SER A 271 -3.30 15.33 17.69
C SER A 271 -2.41 15.28 18.94
N ASN A 272 -3.01 15.08 20.12
CA ASN A 272 -2.25 14.88 21.36
C ASN A 272 -1.62 13.49 21.44
N GLU A 273 -2.24 12.50 20.82
CA GLU A 273 -1.81 11.09 20.86
C GLU A 273 -0.87 10.73 19.71
N TYR A 274 -1.08 11.31 18.52
CA TYR A 274 -0.35 10.97 17.31
C TYR A 274 0.18 12.21 16.58
N ASP A 275 1.46 12.15 16.18
CA ASP A 275 2.04 13.16 15.30
C ASP A 275 1.36 13.18 13.91
N LEU A 276 1.61 14.25 13.15
CA LEU A 276 1.02 14.43 11.82
C LEU A 276 1.37 13.28 10.86
N ASN A 277 2.61 12.79 10.87
CA ASN A 277 3.06 11.72 9.97
C ASN A 277 2.34 10.39 10.25
N LYS A 278 2.05 10.09 11.52
CA LYS A 278 1.31 8.90 11.94
C LYS A 278 -0.18 9.07 11.63
N ARG A 279 -0.75 10.26 11.82
CA ARG A 279 -2.15 10.56 11.47
C ARG A 279 -2.40 10.43 9.97
N LEU A 280 -1.53 11.00 9.13
CA LEU A 280 -1.61 10.90 7.67
C LEU A 280 -1.43 9.44 7.19
N LEU A 281 -0.50 8.70 7.79
CA LEU A 281 -0.30 7.27 7.50
C LEU A 281 -1.57 6.45 7.78
N LEU A 282 -2.21 6.70 8.92
CA LEU A 282 -3.39 5.96 9.37
C LEU A 282 -4.71 6.55 8.86
N GLY A 283 -4.70 7.61 8.05
CA GLY A 283 -5.92 8.24 7.55
C GLY A 283 -6.79 8.87 8.65
N LEU A 284 -6.19 9.33 9.74
CA LEU A 284 -6.85 9.88 10.93
C LEU A 284 -7.18 11.39 10.80
N PRO A 285 -7.97 11.97 11.73
CA PRO A 285 -8.34 13.38 11.67
C PRO A 285 -7.12 14.32 11.65
N VAL A 286 -7.16 15.25 10.71
CA VAL A 286 -6.18 16.33 10.50
C VAL A 286 -6.95 17.60 10.18
N SER A 287 -6.42 18.76 10.56
CA SER A 287 -7.01 20.04 10.17
C SER A 287 -6.62 20.38 8.71
N PRO A 288 -7.44 21.19 8.01
CA PRO A 288 -7.07 21.70 6.69
C PRO A 288 -5.75 22.49 6.71
N ASP A 289 -5.43 23.20 7.80
CA ASP A 289 -4.18 23.95 7.91
C ASP A 289 -2.95 23.03 8.02
N GLU A 290 -3.09 21.90 8.72
CA GLU A 290 -2.04 20.89 8.84
C GLU A 290 -1.73 20.22 7.50
N CYS A 291 -2.73 20.08 6.62
CA CYS A 291 -2.53 19.54 5.27
C CYS A 291 -2.21 20.62 4.23
N GLY A 292 -2.73 21.85 4.38
CA GLY A 292 -2.48 23.00 3.51
C GLY A 292 -1.09 23.62 3.67
N GLY A 293 -0.36 23.23 4.72
CA GLY A 293 1.10 23.41 4.81
C GLY A 293 1.88 22.53 3.82
N HIS A 294 1.26 21.46 3.31
CA HIS A 294 1.75 20.65 2.20
C HIS A 294 1.14 21.13 0.88
N LYS A 295 1.32 22.41 0.54
CA LYS A 295 1.13 22.87 -0.85
C LYS A 295 2.15 22.17 -1.72
N ILE A 296 1.72 21.06 -2.32
CA ILE A 296 2.41 20.41 -3.41
C ILE A 296 2.31 21.38 -4.59
N PHE A 297 3.47 21.69 -5.14
CA PHE A 297 3.78 22.74 -6.12
C PHE A 297 2.73 22.98 -7.21
#